data_AF-A0A6B9CJQ8-F1
#
_entry.id   AF-A0A6B9CJQ8-F1
#
_cell.length_a   1.000
_cell.length_b   1.000
_cell.length_c   1.000
_cell.angle_alpha   90.00
_cell.angle_beta   90.00
_cell.angle_gamma   90.00
#
_symmetry.space_group_name_H-M   'P 1'
#
loop_
_entity.id
_entity.type
_entity.pdbx_description
1 polymer ?
#
loop_
_entity_poly.entity_id
_entity_poly.type
_entity_poly.pdbx_seq_one_letter_code
_entity_poly.pdbx_strand_id
1 'polypeptide(L)'
;MVYVVQLYLCQWTPDHLFDESLAVSTAAYFASVYWMPRRMGKHLLTIIARAQHPVQITAGGFVNLSLQSFGSMLTSAFSFFTLLRKLNL
;
A
#
# COMPACT_ATOMS: atom_id res chain seq x y z
N MET A 1 -16.94 -10.10 -14.61
CA MET A 1 -15.52 -9.86 -14.92
C MET A 1 -15.11 -8.41 -14.67
N VAL A 2 -15.83 -7.40 -15.16
CA VAL A 2 -15.46 -5.97 -15.02
C VAL A 2 -15.19 -5.50 -13.58
N TYR A 3 -16.05 -5.88 -12.62
CA TYR A 3 -15.90 -5.47 -11.21
C TYR A 3 -14.64 -6.02 -10.53
N VAL A 4 -14.22 -7.24 -10.88
CA VAL A 4 -13.00 -7.84 -10.31
C VAL A 4 -11.76 -7.10 -10.80
N VAL A 5 -11.77 -6.68 -12.08
CA VAL A 5 -10.69 -5.87 -12.66
C VAL A 5 -10.64 -4.48 -12.02
N GLN A 6 -11.78 -3.83 -11.77
CA GLN A 6 -11.82 -2.55 -11.05
C GLN A 6 -11.30 -2.68 -9.61
N LEU A 7 -11.70 -3.72 -8.89
CA LEU A 7 -11.20 -3.95 -7.52
C LEU A 7 -9.69 -4.23 -7.52
N TYR A 8 -9.20 -5.00 -8.48
CA TYR A 8 -7.77 -5.26 -8.65
C TYR A 8 -6.98 -3.96 -8.90
N LEU A 9 -7.42 -3.13 -9.84
CA LEU A 9 -6.79 -1.83 -10.13
C LEU A 9 -6.79 -0.88 -8.92
N CYS A 10 -7.88 -0.87 -8.16
CA CYS A 10 -7.99 -0.09 -6.92
C CYS A 10 -7.06 -0.58 -5.81
N GLN A 11 -6.71 -1.86 -5.75
CA GLN A 11 -5.80 -2.42 -4.74
C GLN A 11 -4.33 -2.30 -5.16
N TRP A 12 -4.05 -2.42 -6.47
CA TRP A 12 -2.71 -2.30 -7.04
C TRP A 12 -2.08 -0.92 -6.84
N THR A 13 -2.86 0.14 -7.05
CA THR A 13 -2.38 1.52 -6.96
C THR A 13 -1.85 1.89 -5.55
N PRO A 14 -2.56 1.57 -4.44
CA PRO A 14 -2.05 1.73 -3.09
C PRO A 14 -0.75 1.01 -2.79
N ASP A 15 -0.61 -0.27 -3.18
CA ASP A 15 0.62 -1.04 -2.92
C ASP A 15 1.81 -0.43 -3.63
N HIS A 16 1.65 -0.12 -4.92
CA HIS A 16 2.74 0.50 -5.68
C HIS A 16 3.11 1.87 -5.09
N LEU A 17 2.14 2.65 -4.63
CA LEU A 17 2.41 3.94 -3.99
C LEU A 17 3.12 3.77 -2.64
N PHE A 18 2.78 2.72 -1.89
CA PHE A 18 3.42 2.37 -0.63
C PHE A 18 4.90 2.02 -0.81
N ASP A 19 5.20 1.16 -1.80
CA ASP A 19 6.57 0.76 -2.12
C ASP A 19 7.42 1.95 -2.60
N GLU A 20 6.88 2.79 -3.48
CA GLU A 20 7.56 4.02 -3.93
C GLU A 20 7.78 5.01 -2.78
N SER A 21 6.81 5.15 -1.87
CA SER A 21 6.95 5.99 -0.67
C SER A 21 8.09 5.50 0.24
N LEU A 22 8.26 4.19 0.37
CA LEU A 22 9.38 3.58 1.11
C LEU A 22 10.72 3.79 0.40
N ALA A 23 10.74 3.68 -0.93
CA ALA A 23 11.93 3.94 -1.73
C ALA A 23 12.41 5.39 -1.57
N VAL A 24 11.49 6.37 -1.57
CA VAL A 24 11.80 7.79 -1.31
C VAL A 24 12.37 7.99 0.10
N SER A 25 11.78 7.35 1.11
CA SER A 25 12.30 7.40 2.49
C SER A 25 13.74 6.90 2.58
N THR A 26 14.01 5.76 1.91
CA THR A 26 15.32 5.11 1.86
C THR A 26 16.33 5.98 1.11
N ALA A 27 15.97 6.52 -0.06
CA ALA A 27 16.81 7.42 -0.83
C ALA A 27 17.13 8.71 -0.08
N ALA A 28 16.14 9.29 0.62
CA ALA A 28 16.34 10.48 1.46
C ALA A 28 17.28 10.20 2.64
N TYR A 29 17.21 9.01 3.24
CA TYR A 29 18.13 8.60 4.31
C TYR A 29 19.58 8.47 3.81
N PHE A 30 19.80 7.90 2.62
CA PHE A 30 21.13 7.74 2.03
C PHE A 30 21.67 9.02 1.35
N ALA A 31 20.84 10.05 1.13
CA ALA A 31 21.28 11.31 0.58
C ALA A 31 22.31 11.96 1.52
N SER A 32 23.49 12.33 0.99
CA SER A 32 24.61 12.80 1.81
C SER A 32 24.29 14.13 2.51
N VAL A 33 23.91 14.05 3.80
CA VAL A 33 23.67 15.23 4.65
C VAL A 33 24.96 16.03 4.88
N TYR A 34 26.12 15.38 4.75
CA TYR A 34 27.43 15.92 5.14
C TYR A 34 27.88 17.10 4.27
N TRP A 35 27.50 17.15 2.99
CA TRP A 35 27.88 18.22 2.07
C TRP A 35 26.78 19.29 1.93
N MET A 36 25.69 19.14 2.69
CA MET A 36 24.49 19.93 2.53
C MET A 36 24.50 21.14 3.48
N PRO A 37 24.19 22.36 3.01
CA PRO A 37 24.08 23.51 3.91
C PRO A 37 23.02 23.28 5.00
N ARG A 38 23.25 23.81 6.22
CA ARG A 38 22.38 23.59 7.41
C ARG A 38 20.88 23.81 7.17
N ARG A 39 20.52 24.70 6.23
CA ARG A 39 19.12 24.94 5.84
C ARG A 39 18.53 23.73 5.10
N MET A 40 19.26 23.17 4.13
CA MET A 40 18.85 21.96 3.40
C MET A 40 18.85 20.71 4.28
N GLY A 41 19.76 20.61 5.26
CA GLY A 41 19.73 19.50 6.24
C GLY A 41 18.44 19.45 7.05
N LYS A 42 17.88 20.60 7.45
CA LYS A 42 16.56 20.64 8.12
C LYS A 42 15.42 20.20 7.20
N HIS A 43 15.43 20.64 5.94
CA HIS A 43 14.43 20.21 4.97
C HIS A 43 14.48 18.70 4.72
N LEU A 44 15.68 18.13 4.57
CA LEU A 44 15.88 16.70 4.39
C LEU A 44 15.39 15.90 5.61
N LEU A 45 15.69 16.36 6.83
CA LEU A 45 15.18 15.73 8.05
C LEU A 45 13.64 15.73 8.10
N THR A 46 13.02 16.81 7.63
CA THR A 46 11.55 16.93 7.58
C THR A 46 10.96 15.97 6.55
N ILE A 47 11.63 15.79 5.41
CA ILE A 47 11.24 14.83 4.36
C ILE A 47 11.38 13.40 4.88
N ILE A 48 12.50 13.06 5.53
CA ILE A 48 12.73 11.73 6.13
C ILE A 48 11.66 11.44 7.19
N ALA A 49 11.40 12.37 8.12
CA ALA A 49 10.39 12.19 9.17
C ALA A 49 8.97 11.99 8.60
N ARG A 50 8.64 12.62 7.47
CA ARG A 50 7.37 12.41 6.78
C ARG A 50 7.32 11.09 6.01
N ALA A 51 8.41 10.73 5.32
CA ALA A 51 8.50 9.53 4.51
C ALA A 51 8.59 8.24 5.35
N GLN A 52 8.94 8.34 6.64
CA GLN A 52 8.81 7.24 7.62
C GLN A 52 7.36 6.84 7.91
N HIS A 53 6.39 7.71 7.57
CA HIS A 53 4.97 7.38 7.58
C HIS A 53 4.51 7.11 6.15
N PRO A 54 4.69 5.88 5.63
CA PRO A 54 4.26 5.55 4.28
C PRO A 54 2.75 5.79 4.14
N VAL A 55 2.35 6.26 2.97
CA VAL A 55 0.94 6.54 2.67
C VAL A 55 0.20 5.21 2.58
N GLN A 56 -0.49 4.83 3.66
CA GLN A 56 -1.39 3.68 3.67
C GLN A 56 -2.80 4.10 3.35
N ILE A 57 -3.28 3.67 2.17
CA ILE A 57 -4.68 3.86 1.80
C ILE A 57 -5.50 2.75 2.46
N THR A 58 -6.39 3.13 3.37
CA THR A 58 -7.32 2.21 4.02
C THR A 58 -8.69 2.29 3.37
N ALA A 59 -9.30 1.13 3.09
CA ALA A 59 -10.71 1.07 2.74
C ALA A 59 -11.55 1.34 3.99
N GLY A 60 -12.19 2.51 4.02
CA GLY A 60 -13.08 2.92 5.11
C GLY A 60 -12.40 3.06 6.49
N GLY A 61 -11.07 3.08 6.56
CA GLY A 61 -10.31 3.12 7.83
C GLY A 61 -10.11 1.77 8.52
N PHE A 62 -10.60 0.66 7.95
CA PHE A 62 -10.57 -0.66 8.60
C PHE A 62 -9.65 -1.67 7.92
N VAL A 63 -9.51 -1.60 6.59
CA VAL A 63 -8.73 -2.59 5.83
C VAL A 63 -7.64 -1.85 5.06
N ASN A 64 -6.38 -2.18 5.33
CA ASN A 64 -5.29 -1.75 4.46
C ASN A 64 -5.51 -2.35 3.07
N LEU A 65 -5.68 -1.48 2.08
CA LEU A 65 -5.78 -1.89 0.69
C LEU A 65 -4.40 -2.41 0.27
N SER A 66 -4.29 -3.73 0.16
CA SER A 66 -3.11 -4.42 -0.34
C SER A 66 -3.51 -5.65 -1.12
N LEU A 67 -2.69 -6.07 -2.07
CA LEU A 67 -2.89 -7.24 -2.92
C LEU A 67 -3.13 -8.51 -2.08
N GLN A 68 -2.53 -8.55 -0.89
CA GLN A 68 -2.74 -9.61 0.10
C GLN A 68 -4.17 -9.61 0.68
N SER A 69 -4.70 -8.43 1.03
CA SER A 69 -6.10 -8.24 1.44
C SER A 69 -7.05 -8.64 0.31
N PHE A 70 -6.77 -8.25 -0.95
CA PHE A 70 -7.55 -8.65 -2.12
C PHE A 70 -7.59 -10.17 -2.33
N GLY A 71 -6.43 -10.84 -2.25
CA GLY A 71 -6.34 -12.29 -2.37
C GLY A 71 -7.13 -13.02 -1.28
N SER A 72 -7.11 -12.49 -0.06
CA SER A 72 -7.89 -13.02 1.06
C SER A 72 -9.39 -12.86 0.82
N MET A 73 -9.85 -11.70 0.36
CA MET A 73 -11.25 -11.45 -0.02
C MET A 73 -11.74 -12.41 -1.10
N LEU A 74 -10.95 -12.63 -2.16
CA LEU A 74 -11.29 -13.58 -3.23
C LEU A 74 -11.39 -15.00 -2.68
N THR A 75 -10.44 -15.42 -1.85
CA THR A 75 -10.43 -16.76 -1.24
C THR A 75 -11.68 -16.99 -0.40
N SER A 76 -12.08 -16.02 0.42
CA SER A 76 -13.33 -16.08 1.17
C SER A 76 -14.55 -16.17 0.26
N ALA A 77 -14.62 -15.36 -0.81
CA ALA A 77 -15.73 -15.40 -1.77
C ALA A 77 -15.87 -16.77 -2.44
N PHE A 78 -14.75 -17.37 -2.88
CA PHE A 78 -14.73 -18.73 -3.43
C PHE A 78 -15.10 -19.79 -2.40
N SER A 79 -14.69 -19.62 -1.14
CA SER A 79 -15.06 -20.51 -0.04
C SER A 79 -16.57 -20.49 0.21
N PHE A 80 -17.18 -19.29 0.25
CA PHE A 80 -18.64 -19.16 0.34
C PHE A 80 -19.35 -19.78 -0.88
N PHE A 81 -18.85 -19.51 -2.08
CA PHE A 81 -19.40 -20.08 -3.30
C PHE A 81 -19.36 -21.62 -3.30
N THR A 82 -18.24 -22.21 -2.88
CA THR A 82 -18.09 -23.67 -2.79
C THR A 82 -18.98 -24.28 -1.70
N LEU A 83 -19.15 -23.61 -0.56
CA LEU A 83 -20.11 -24.02 0.48
C LEU A 83 -21.55 -23.98 -0.03
N LEU A 84 -21.97 -22.89 -0.66
CA LEU A 84 -23.31 -22.77 -1.25
C LEU A 84 -23.54 -23.81 -2.33
N ARG A 85 -22.54 -24.09 -3.16
CA ARG A 85 -22.62 -25.14 -4.18
C ARG A 85 -22.79 -26.53 -3.57
N LYS A 86 -22.18 -26.81 -2.42
CA LYS A 86 -22.33 -28.07 -1.69
C LYS A 86 -23.69 -28.21 -0.99
N LEU A 87 -24.35 -27.10 -0.65
CA LEU A 87 -25.68 -27.10 -0.01
C LEU A 87 -26.83 -27.12 -1.02
N ASN A 88 -26.58 -26.67 -2.25
CA ASN A 88 -27.54 -26.64 -3.35
C ASN A 88 -27.42 -27.88 -4.29
N LEU A 89 -26.76 -28.93 -3.78
CA LEU A 89 -26.65 -30.30 -4.31
C LEU A 89 -27.18 -31.24 -3.23
#